data_AF-A0A917CBK2-F1
#
_entry.id   AF-A0A917CBK2-F1
#
_cell.length_a   1.000
_cell.length_b   1.000
_cell.length_c   1.000
_cell.angle_alpha   90.00
_cell.angle_beta   90.00
_cell.angle_gamma   90.00
#
_symmetry.space_group_name_H-M   'P 1'
#
loop_
_entity.id
_entity.type
_entity.pdbx_description
1 polymer ?
#
loop_
_entity_poly.entity_id
_entity_poly.type
_entity_poly.pdbx_seq_one_letter_code
_entity_poly.pdbx_strand_id
1 'polypeptide(L)' 'MHDIQESIKAQRKYCEEHQDPHFAPNDGRCWSCNQNIYVPGHHVWKGKSDGRESSGITVEKAGRELVTGCPHCFRSYCD' A
#
# COMPACT_ATOMS: atom_id res chain seq x y z
N MET A 1 -13.56 -3.18 -2.19
CA MET A 1 -13.75 -1.71 -2.18
C MET A 1 -12.39 -1.02 -2.08
N HIS A 2 -12.13 0.02 -2.87
CA HIS A 2 -10.88 0.80 -2.81
C HIS A 2 -11.20 2.18 -2.24
N ASP A 3 -11.13 2.31 -0.91
CA ASP A 3 -11.28 3.61 -0.25
C ASP A 3 -9.98 3.90 0.52
N ILE A 4 -9.32 5.00 0.17
CA ILE A 4 -7.99 5.33 0.68
C ILE A 4 -8.05 5.53 2.19
N GLN A 5 -9.04 6.28 2.68
CA GLN A 5 -9.14 6.64 4.08
C GLN A 5 -9.49 5.43 4.93
N GLU A 6 -10.44 4.61 4.46
CA GLU A 6 -10.79 3.38 5.17
C GLU A 6 -9.65 2.36 5.16
N SER A 7 -8.88 2.27 4.07
CA SER A 7 -7.74 1.34 4.00
C SER A 7 -6.61 1.77 4.95
N ILE A 8 -6.32 3.08 5.06
CA ILE A 8 -5.35 3.61 6.03
C ILE A 8 -5.79 3.29 7.46
N LYS A 9 -7.07 3.52 7.78
CA LYS A 9 -7.62 3.20 9.10
C LYS A 9 -7.58 1.70 9.39
N ALA A 10 -7.93 0.87 8.42
CA ALA A 10 -7.90 -0.58 8.54
C ALA A 10 -6.47 -1.10 8.80
N GLN A 11 -5.48 -0.59 8.05
CA GLN A 11 -4.07 -0.95 8.26
C GLN A 11 -3.59 -0.52 9.64
N ARG A 12 -3.90 0.72 10.03
CA ARG A 12 -3.53 1.24 11.34
C ARG A 12 -4.10 0.37 12.45
N LYS A 13 -5.40 0.06 12.37
CA LYS A 13 -6.08 -0.79 13.34
C LYS A 13 -5.45 -2.19 13.39
N TYR A 14 -5.18 -2.80 12.24
CA TYR A 14 -4.54 -4.10 12.16
C TYR A 14 -3.17 -4.11 12.87
N CYS A 15 -2.33 -3.10 12.60
CA CYS A 15 -1.03 -2.95 13.25
C CYS A 15 -1.16 -2.71 14.76
N GLU A 16 -2.13 -1.90 15.21
CA GLU A 16 -2.41 -1.66 16.63
C GLU A 16 -2.86 -2.95 17.35
N GLU A 17 -3.71 -3.77 16.71
CA GLU A 17 -4.20 -5.03 17.26
C GLU A 17 -3.12 -6.12 17.34
N HIS A 18 -2.21 -6.18 16.36
CA HIS A 18 -1.13 -7.17 16.31
C HIS A 18 0.18 -6.68 16.97
N GLN A 19 0.21 -5.43 17.45
CA GLN A 19 1.42 -4.74 17.94
C GLN A 19 2.57 -4.72 16.90
N ASP A 20 2.22 -4.72 15.62
CA ASP A 20 3.17 -4.67 14.51
C ASP A 20 3.57 -3.21 14.19
N PRO A 21 4.82 -2.97 13.75
CA PRO A 21 5.22 -1.66 13.24
C PRO A 21 4.42 -1.26 12.01
N HIS A 22 3.95 -0.01 11.99
CA HIS A 22 3.23 0.55 10.84
C HIS A 22 4.21 0.95 9.73
N PHE A 23 4.44 0.05 8.77
CA PHE A 23 5.33 0.29 7.63
C PHE A 23 4.65 1.02 6.45
N ALA A 24 3.35 0.82 6.27
CA ALA A 24 2.61 1.45 5.20
C ALA A 24 2.65 2.99 5.32
N PRO A 25 2.68 3.74 4.20
CA PRO A 25 2.65 5.20 4.22
C PRO A 25 1.37 5.73 4.84
N ASN A 26 1.49 6.69 5.77
CA ASN A 26 0.35 7.32 6.47
C ASN A 26 -0.65 7.99 5.50
N ASP A 27 -0.16 8.60 4.42
CA ASP A 27 -0.99 9.22 3.38
C ASP A 27 -1.40 8.25 2.26
N GLY A 28 -1.00 6.97 2.36
CA GLY A 28 -1.21 5.94 1.35
C GLY A 28 -0.32 6.07 0.11
N ARG A 29 0.54 7.10 0.00
CA ARG A 29 1.43 7.26 -1.17
C ARG A 29 2.80 6.63 -0.95
N CYS A 30 3.21 5.81 -1.91
CA CYS A 30 4.55 5.23 -1.91
C CYS A 30 5.61 6.32 -2.12
N TRP A 31 6.64 6.37 -1.29
CA TRP A 31 7.76 7.31 -1.43
C TRP A 31 8.59 7.10 -2.70
N SER A 32 8.56 5.89 -3.29
CA SER A 32 9.38 5.54 -4.45
C SER A 32 8.68 5.80 -5.78
N CYS A 33 7.41 5.40 -5.93
CA CYS A 33 6.66 5.58 -7.18
C CYS A 33 5.60 6.68 -7.13
N ASN A 34 5.38 7.30 -5.96
CA ASN A 34 4.41 8.37 -5.72
C ASN A 34 2.94 8.00 -6.04
N GLN A 35 2.64 6.72 -6.27
CA GLN A 35 1.29 6.21 -6.45
C GLN A 35 0.67 5.83 -5.10
N ASN A 36 -0.66 5.92 -5.02
CA ASN A 36 -1.38 5.55 -3.81
C ASN A 36 -1.61 4.04 -3.77
N ILE A 37 -1.08 3.38 -2.75
CA ILE A 37 -1.06 1.92 -2.62
C ILE A 37 -2.44 1.29 -2.43
N TYR A 38 -3.46 2.08 -2.07
CA TYR A 38 -4.81 1.60 -1.76
C TYR A 38 -5.78 1.69 -2.95
N VAL A 39 -5.31 2.14 -4.11
CA VAL A 39 -6.11 2.24 -5.33
C VAL A 39 -5.37 1.58 -6.50
N PRO A 40 -6.10 1.12 -7.54
CA PRO A 40 -5.48 0.66 -8.76
C PRO A 40 -4.56 1.73 -9.36
N GLY A 41 -3.45 1.28 -9.93
CA GLY A 41 -2.45 2.13 -10.55
C GLY A 41 -1.73 1.38 -11.66
N HIS A 42 -0.48 1.73 -11.92
CA HIS A 42 0.36 1.05 -12.89
C HIS A 42 1.64 0.50 -12.26
N HIS A 43 2.11 -0.62 -12.79
CA HIS A 43 3.40 -1.17 -12.39
C HIS A 43 4.53 -0.22 -12.79
N VAL A 44 5.43 0.06 -11.84
CA VAL A 44 6.58 0.94 -12.03
C VAL A 44 7.86 0.20 -11.69
N TRP A 45 8.83 0.26 -12.59
CA TRP A 45 10.18 -0.23 -12.32
C TRP A 45 11.19 0.89 -12.57
N LYS A 46 12.01 1.21 -11.55
CA LYS A 46 12.98 2.32 -11.59
C LYS A 46 12.40 3.65 -12.12
N GLY A 47 11.18 3.98 -11.69
CA GLY A 47 10.50 5.23 -12.08
C GLY A 47 9.89 5.24 -13.49
N LYS A 48 9.91 4.11 -14.21
CA LYS A 48 9.22 3.98 -15.50
C LYS A 48 8.02 3.06 -15.37
N SER A 49 6.87 3.49 -15.90
CA SER A 49 5.69 2.64 -16.01
C SER A 49 5.94 1.55 -17.05
N ASP A 50 5.54 0.32 -16.72
CA ASP A 50 5.67 -0.84 -17.62
C ASP A 50 4.38 -1.07 -18.43
N GLY A 51 3.43 -0.13 -18.37
CA GLY A 51 2.13 -0.21 -19.06
C GLY A 51 1.14 -1.22 -18.47
N ARG A 52 1.59 -2.14 -17.61
CA ARG A 52 0.72 -3.08 -16.89
C ARG A 52 -0.02 -2.38 -15.75
N GLU A 53 -1.31 -2.64 -15.67
CA GLU A 53 -2.12 -2.24 -14.52
C GLU A 53 -1.70 -3.03 -13.28
N SER A 54 -1.70 -2.36 -12.15
CA SER A 54 -1.42 -2.95 -10.85
C SER A 54 -2.63 -2.78 -9.96
N SER A 55 -3.00 -3.84 -9.27
CA SER A 55 -4.06 -3.79 -8.28
C SER A 55 -3.60 -3.02 -7.04
N GLY A 56 -4.42 -2.10 -6.56
CA GLY A 56 -4.21 -1.51 -5.25
C GLY A 56 -4.52 -2.51 -4.13
N ILE A 57 -4.13 -2.17 -2.91
CA ILE A 57 -4.53 -2.86 -1.70
C ILE A 57 -5.94 -2.43 -1.35
N THR A 58 -6.86 -3.38 -1.26
CA THR A 58 -8.24 -3.09 -0.83
C THR A 58 -8.30 -2.87 0.67
N VAL A 59 -9.38 -2.23 1.14
CA VAL A 59 -9.68 -2.06 2.57
C VAL A 59 -9.64 -3.40 3.31
N GLU A 60 -10.21 -4.44 2.70
CA GLU A 60 -10.25 -5.80 3.27
C GLU A 60 -8.86 -6.41 3.43
N LYS A 61 -7.96 -6.17 2.47
CA LYS A 61 -6.58 -6.67 2.55
C LYS A 61 -5.78 -5.91 3.60
N ALA A 62 -5.92 -4.59 3.64
CA ALA A 62 -5.28 -3.74 4.66
C ALA A 62 -5.73 -4.09 6.09
N GLY A 63 -6.97 -4.57 6.27
CA GLY A 63 -7.47 -5.01 7.57
C GLY A 63 -7.12 -6.45 7.95
N ARG A 64 -6.47 -7.23 7.08
CA ARG A 64 -6.19 -8.67 7.30
C ARG A 64 -4.71 -9.02 7.28
N GLU A 65 -3.88 -8.20 6.63
CA GLU A 65 -2.46 -8.49 6.43
C GLU A 65 -1.60 -7.23 6.66
N LEU A 66 -0.37 -7.42 7.16
CA LEU A 66 0.58 -6.33 7.31
C LEU A 66 1.09 -5.86 5.95
N VAL A 67 0.83 -4.59 5.61
CA VAL A 67 1.33 -3.98 4.39
C VAL A 67 2.77 -3.52 4.59
N THR A 68 3.70 -4.33 4.09
CA THR A 68 5.14 -4.10 4.19
C THR A 68 5.77 -3.56 2.91
N GLY A 69 5.01 -3.41 1.83
CA GLY A 69 5.55 -2.96 0.55
C GLY A 69 4.51 -2.38 -0.41
N CYS A 70 5.01 -1.73 -1.46
CA CYS A 70 4.17 -1.11 -2.49
C CYS A 70 3.69 -2.13 -3.54
N PRO A 71 2.38 -2.22 -3.85
CA PRO A 71 1.88 -3.13 -4.89
C PRO A 71 2.24 -2.70 -6.32
N HIS A 72 2.62 -1.43 -6.52
CA HIS A 72 2.91 -0.87 -7.84
C HIS A 72 4.37 -1.07 -8.24
N CYS A 73 5.30 -0.71 -7.35
CA CYS A 73 6.74 -0.75 -7.63
C CYS A 73 7.49 -1.85 -6.88
N PHE A 74 6.77 -2.66 -6.08
CA PHE A 74 7.31 -3.76 -5.29
C PHE A 74 8.44 -3.35 -4.33
N ARG A 75 8.51 -2.06 -3.96
CA ARG A 75 9.46 -1.57 -2.97
C ARG A 75 9.00 -1.97 -1.56
N SER A 76 9.88 -2.62 -0.80
CA SER A 76 9.70 -2.85 0.63
C SER A 76 9.79 -1.53 1.41
N TYR A 77 8.90 -1.37 2.38
CA TYR A 77 8.92 -0.35 3.42
C TYR A 77 9.58 -0.85 4.71
N CYS A 78 9.74 -2.17 4.83
CA CYS A 78 10.52 -2.83 5.85
C CYS A 78 11.97 -2.88 5.36
N ASP A 79 12.82 -1.98 5.85
CA ASP A 79 14.27 -1.91 5.63
C ASP A 79 14.95 -1.77 7.00
#